data_AF-A0A1G2Z7K9-F1
#
_entry.id   AF-A0A1G2Z7K9-F1
#
_cell.length_a   1.000
_cell.length_b   1.000
_cell.length_c   1.000
_cell.angle_alpha   90.00
_cell.angle_beta   90.00
_cell.angle_gamma   90.00
#
_symmetry.space_group_name_H-M   'P 1'
#
loop_
_entity.id
_entity.type
_entity.pdbx_description
1 polymer ?
#
loop_
_entity_poly.entity_id
_entity_poly.type
_entity_poly.pdbx_seq_one_letter_code
_entity_poly.pdbx_strand_id
1 'polypeptide(L)'
;MIAYNGRSVDGSPVFKKRILIPQPAQRLLFIDEGLSSPDAYSTRYTTAQWWDQPVTRHGDGTTFSYADGHSDHHKWTGNETIKKGRTNVRSHPGIWGPTTAEGIVDVQWVQMGIWGKLGYQR
;
A
#
# COMPACT_ATOMS: atom_id res chain seq x y z
N MET A 1 -9.32 -5.04 -1.10
CA MET A 1 -8.81 -4.65 -2.43
C MET A 1 -8.45 -3.16 -2.43
N ILE A 2 -7.25 -2.77 -2.86
CA ILE A 2 -6.81 -1.37 -3.04
C ILE A 2 -6.27 -1.20 -4.44
N ALA A 3 -6.76 -0.28 -5.29
CA ALA A 3 -7.13 1.08 -4.95
C ALA A 3 -8.38 1.59 -5.66
N TYR A 4 -9.47 1.73 -4.90
CA TYR A 4 -10.61 2.57 -5.28
C TYR A 4 -11.52 2.64 -4.06
N ASN A 5 -11.21 3.50 -3.10
CA ASN A 5 -12.15 3.72 -2.02
C ASN A 5 -13.46 4.25 -2.62
N GLY A 6 -14.57 3.55 -2.38
CA GLY A 6 -15.90 4.05 -2.77
C GLY A 6 -16.29 5.36 -2.05
N ARG A 7 -15.50 5.77 -1.05
CA ARG A 7 -15.71 6.93 -0.18
C ARG A 7 -14.37 7.57 0.21
N SER A 8 -14.35 8.89 0.37
CA SER A 8 -13.17 9.60 0.86
C SER A 8 -12.92 9.29 2.34
N VAL A 9 -11.68 8.96 2.68
CA VAL A 9 -11.21 8.76 4.06
C VAL A 9 -10.23 9.88 4.37
N ASP A 10 -10.50 10.68 5.40
CA ASP A 10 -9.64 11.81 5.80
C ASP A 10 -9.27 12.77 4.65
N GLY A 11 -10.21 13.00 3.72
CA GLY A 11 -9.99 13.85 2.55
C GLY A 11 -9.19 13.19 1.43
N SER A 12 -9.02 11.86 1.46
CA SER A 12 -8.39 11.10 0.38
C SER A 12 -9.13 11.27 -0.95
N PRO A 13 -8.42 11.24 -2.09
CA PRO A 13 -9.05 11.23 -3.42
C PRO A 13 -9.97 10.03 -3.62
N VAL A 14 -11.01 10.22 -4.43
CA VAL A 14 -11.92 9.15 -4.89
C VAL A 14 -12.20 9.35 -6.37
N PHE A 15 -12.06 8.28 -7.14
CA PHE A 15 -12.36 8.28 -8.57
C PHE A 15 -13.55 7.35 -8.82
N LYS A 16 -14.70 7.92 -9.19
CA LYS A 16 -15.93 7.16 -9.45
C LYS A 16 -15.97 6.50 -10.83
N LYS A 17 -15.10 6.94 -11.75
CA LYS A 17 -15.01 6.42 -13.12
C LYS A 17 -13.57 6.08 -13.42
N ARG A 18 -13.33 4.91 -14.03
CA ARG A 18 -11.98 4.45 -14.41
C ARG A 18 -11.23 5.46 -15.28
N ILE A 19 -11.93 6.15 -16.18
CA ILE A 19 -11.34 7.17 -17.08
C ILE A 19 -10.79 8.41 -16.34
N LEU A 20 -11.18 8.62 -15.08
CA LEU A 20 -10.73 9.74 -14.28
C LEU A 20 -9.52 9.40 -13.40
N ILE A 21 -9.04 8.15 -13.44
CA ILE A 21 -7.89 7.71 -12.65
C ILE A 21 -6.61 8.33 -13.24
N PRO A 22 -5.90 9.19 -12.50
CA PRO A 22 -4.68 9.79 -12.99
C PRO A 22 -3.54 8.78 -12.97
N GLN A 23 -2.77 8.71 -14.06
CA GLN A 23 -1.60 7.84 -14.20
C GLN A 23 -1.93 6.37 -13.84
N PRO A 24 -2.81 5.69 -14.61
CA PRO A 24 -3.32 4.36 -14.25
C PRO A 24 -2.21 3.31 -14.08
N ALA A 25 -1.10 3.44 -14.81
CA ALA A 25 0.09 2.60 -14.67
C ALA A 25 0.83 2.77 -13.31
N GLN A 26 0.44 3.72 -12.47
CA GLN A 26 1.02 3.94 -11.15
C GLN A 26 0.00 3.71 -10.02
N ARG A 27 -1.20 3.20 -10.34
CA ARG A 27 -2.27 2.99 -9.35
C ARG A 27 -2.44 1.52 -9.07
N LEU A 28 -2.19 1.12 -7.83
CA LEU A 28 -2.27 -0.27 -7.39
C LEU A 28 -3.74 -0.71 -7.38
N LEU A 29 -4.04 -1.97 -7.70
CA LEU A 29 -5.42 -2.49 -7.78
C LEU A 29 -5.61 -3.79 -7.01
N PHE A 30 -4.71 -4.73 -7.21
CA PHE A 30 -4.63 -5.96 -6.45
C PHE A 30 -3.22 -6.10 -5.87
N ILE A 31 -3.12 -6.86 -4.80
CA ILE A 31 -1.88 -7.22 -4.13
C ILE A 31 -1.92 -8.72 -3.85
N ASP A 32 -0.79 -9.40 -4.00
CA ASP A 32 -0.57 -10.69 -3.35
C ASP A 32 -0.44 -10.47 -1.84
N GLU A 33 -1.58 -10.42 -1.14
CA GLU A 33 -1.67 -10.02 0.27
C GLU A 33 -1.08 -11.09 1.22
N GLY A 34 -1.14 -12.35 0.80
CA GLY A 34 -0.81 -13.50 1.62
C GLY A 34 -1.81 -13.80 2.73
N LEU A 35 -1.89 -12.96 3.77
CA LEU A 35 -2.93 -13.02 4.79
C LEU A 35 -4.12 -12.18 4.30
N SER A 36 -5.22 -12.83 3.92
CA SER A 36 -6.41 -12.10 3.50
C SER A 36 -6.96 -11.29 4.67
N SER A 37 -6.95 -9.96 4.55
CA SER A 37 -7.75 -9.09 5.42
C SER A 37 -9.25 -9.34 5.19
N PRO A 38 -10.10 -9.05 6.20
CA PRO A 38 -11.55 -9.23 6.06
C PRO A 38 -12.18 -8.26 5.04
N ASP A 39 -11.53 -7.12 4.77
CA ASP A 39 -12.06 -6.06 3.90
C ASP A 39 -11.07 -5.72 2.76
N ALA A 40 -10.19 -4.76 3.01
CA ALA A 40 -9.23 -4.29 2.04
C ALA A 40 -7.88 -4.01 2.70
N TYR A 41 -6.83 -4.47 2.03
CA TYR A 41 -5.47 -4.01 2.27
C TYR A 41 -5.44 -2.45 2.21
N SER A 42 -4.68 -1.77 3.07
CA SER A 42 -4.54 -0.31 3.00
C SER A 42 -3.35 0.26 3.78
N THR A 43 -3.19 1.58 3.65
CA THR A 43 -2.31 2.42 4.46
C THR A 43 -3.13 3.56 5.09
N ARG A 44 -2.62 4.22 6.12
CA ARG A 44 -3.19 5.51 6.54
C ARG A 44 -2.97 6.55 5.43
N TYR A 45 -3.87 7.51 5.28
CA TYR A 45 -3.72 8.56 4.26
C TYR A 45 -2.95 9.79 4.79
N THR A 46 -3.21 10.18 6.03
CA THR A 46 -2.72 11.43 6.66
C THR A 46 -1.43 11.25 7.47
N THR A 47 -0.91 10.03 7.58
CA THR A 47 0.35 9.73 8.28
C THR A 47 1.12 8.63 7.54
N ALA A 48 2.44 8.60 7.66
CA ALA A 48 3.30 7.54 7.10
C ALA A 48 3.16 6.24 7.90
N GLN A 49 2.00 5.58 7.81
CA GLN A 49 1.69 4.39 8.58
C GLN A 49 0.95 3.36 7.75
N TRP A 50 1.33 2.11 7.95
CA TRP A 50 0.63 0.94 7.48
C TRP A 50 -0.67 0.77 8.27
N TRP A 51 -1.77 0.48 7.56
CA TRP A 51 -2.95 -0.09 8.19
C TRP A 51 -2.76 -1.60 8.26
N ASP A 52 -2.51 -2.22 7.11
CA ASP A 52 -2.10 -3.61 7.00
C ASP A 52 -0.60 -3.76 6.85
N GLN A 53 -0.04 -4.82 7.43
CA GLN A 53 1.40 -5.08 7.43
C GLN A 53 1.98 -5.18 6.01
N PRO A 54 3.24 -4.75 5.79
CA PRO A 54 3.91 -4.99 4.52
C PRO A 54 4.01 -6.49 4.23
N VAL A 55 3.67 -6.89 3.01
CA VAL A 55 3.73 -8.29 2.60
C VAL A 55 5.13 -8.61 2.09
N THR A 56 5.71 -9.73 2.51
CA THR A 56 7.11 -10.08 2.19
C THR A 56 7.24 -11.41 1.45
N ARG A 57 6.15 -11.85 0.81
CA ARG A 57 6.14 -13.09 0.02
C ARG A 57 6.95 -12.90 -1.25
N HIS A 58 7.64 -13.95 -1.69
CA HIS A 58 8.40 -13.93 -2.94
C HIS A 58 9.58 -12.93 -2.95
N GLY A 59 10.43 -12.96 -1.92
CA GLY A 59 11.75 -12.29 -1.96
C GLY A 59 11.78 -10.89 -1.35
N ASP A 60 11.16 -10.72 -0.19
CA ASP A 60 11.11 -9.45 0.56
C ASP A 60 10.32 -8.35 -0.17
N GLY A 61 9.27 -8.76 -0.85
CA GLY A 61 8.39 -7.88 -1.60
C GLY A 61 6.99 -8.45 -1.71
N THR A 62 6.25 -7.98 -2.70
CA THR A 62 4.97 -8.52 -3.12
C THR A 62 4.69 -8.14 -4.57
N THR A 63 3.76 -8.84 -5.21
CA THR A 63 3.30 -8.52 -6.56
C THR A 63 2.05 -7.67 -6.47
N PHE A 64 2.07 -6.53 -7.17
CA PHE A 64 0.93 -5.66 -7.35
C PHE A 64 0.43 -5.75 -8.79
N SER A 65 -0.87 -5.62 -8.98
CA SER A 65 -1.44 -5.26 -10.27
C SER A 65 -1.83 -3.78 -10.28
N TYR A 66 -1.94 -3.21 -11.47
CA TYR A 66 -2.16 -1.78 -11.67
C TYR A 66 -3.46 -1.49 -12.43
N ALA A 67 -3.92 -0.25 -12.38
CA ALA A 67 -5.21 0.15 -12.96
C ALA A 67 -5.24 0.17 -14.49
N ASP A 68 -4.07 0.16 -15.15
CA ASP A 68 -3.93 -0.03 -16.60
C ASP A 68 -3.88 -1.51 -17.03
N GLY A 69 -3.80 -2.44 -16.06
CA GLY A 69 -3.90 -3.88 -16.28
C GLY A 69 -2.60 -4.67 -16.23
N HIS A 70 -1.43 -4.02 -16.04
CA HIS A 70 -0.17 -4.77 -15.83
C HIS A 70 -0.02 -5.21 -14.38
N SER A 71 1.00 -6.04 -14.13
CA SER A 71 1.41 -6.47 -12.79
C SER A 71 2.92 -6.51 -12.69
N ASP A 72 3.46 -6.01 -11.59
CA ASP A 72 4.89 -5.97 -11.31
C ASP A 72 5.18 -6.41 -9.87
N HIS A 73 6.36 -7.00 -9.69
CA HIS A 73 6.89 -7.29 -8.37
C HIS A 73 7.56 -6.05 -7.78
N HIS A 74 7.18 -5.67 -6.56
CA HIS A 74 7.80 -4.59 -5.82
C HIS A 74 8.55 -5.16 -4.61
N LYS A 75 9.86 -4.92 -4.56
CA LYS A 75 10.74 -5.32 -3.47
C LYS A 75 10.93 -4.16 -2.50
N TRP A 76 10.77 -4.42 -1.20
CA TRP A 76 10.96 -3.40 -0.18
C TRP A 76 12.44 -3.05 0.01
N THR A 77 12.68 -1.80 0.37
CA THR A 77 14.03 -1.29 0.61
C THR A 77 14.34 -1.18 2.10
N GLY A 78 13.34 -0.91 2.94
CA GLY A 78 13.49 -0.77 4.38
C GLY A 78 13.62 -2.12 5.10
N ASN A 79 14.75 -2.32 5.78
CA ASN A 79 14.94 -3.49 6.67
C ASN A 79 13.85 -3.58 7.75
N GLU A 80 13.39 -2.44 8.24
CA GLU A 80 12.30 -2.35 9.23
C GLU A 80 10.97 -2.87 8.64
N THR A 81 10.64 -2.45 7.42
CA THR A 81 9.48 -2.93 6.63
C THR A 81 9.55 -4.44 6.44
N ILE A 82 10.69 -4.96 5.97
CA ILE A 82 10.92 -6.39 5.73
C ILE A 82 10.76 -7.18 7.03
N LYS A 83 11.39 -6.73 8.11
CA LYS A 83 11.28 -7.38 9.43
C LYS A 83 9.83 -7.40 9.90
N LYS A 84 9.11 -6.28 9.81
CA LYS A 84 7.70 -6.19 10.21
C LYS A 84 6.85 -7.18 9.44
N GLY A 85 7.03 -7.26 8.12
CA GLY A 85 6.28 -8.19 7.26
C GLY A 85 6.59 -9.66 7.59
N ARG A 86 7.87 -10.02 7.71
CA ARG A 86 8.30 -11.40 8.02
C ARG A 86 7.81 -11.89 9.38
N THR A 87 7.76 -11.03 10.39
CA THR A 87 7.24 -11.39 11.72
C THR A 87 5.71 -11.55 11.71
N ASN A 88 5.00 -11.00 10.72
CA ASN A 88 3.54 -10.94 10.69
C ASN A 88 2.93 -11.57 9.42
N VAL A 89 3.54 -12.62 8.88
CA VAL A 89 3.07 -13.29 7.64
C VAL A 89 1.64 -13.86 7.76
N ARG A 90 1.20 -14.17 8.99
CA ARG A 90 -0.12 -14.76 9.28
C ARG A 90 -0.89 -14.03 10.38
N SER A 91 -0.49 -12.80 10.70
CA SER A 91 -1.13 -11.98 11.73
C SER A 91 -1.24 -10.54 11.28
N HIS A 92 -2.29 -9.85 11.73
CA HIS A 92 -2.42 -8.41 11.55
C HIS A 92 -1.89 -7.72 12.82
N PRO A 93 -0.72 -7.04 12.78
CA PRO A 93 -0.10 -6.45 13.96
C PRO A 93 -0.75 -5.12 14.42
N GLY A 94 -1.84 -4.71 13.77
CA GLY A 94 -2.42 -3.38 13.93
C GLY A 94 -1.62 -2.31 13.18
N ILE A 95 -2.10 -1.07 13.31
CA ILE A 95 -1.51 0.12 12.67
C ILE A 95 -0.07 0.29 13.12
N TRP A 96 0.83 0.50 12.17
CA TRP A 96 2.26 0.63 12.45
C TRP A 96 2.92 1.64 11.51
N GLY A 97 3.74 2.53 12.07
CA GLY A 97 4.57 3.47 11.33
C GLY A 97 6.04 3.06 11.37
N PRO A 98 6.74 3.01 10.22
CA PRO A 98 8.19 2.89 10.19
C PRO A 98 8.85 4.16 10.77
N THR A 99 10.06 3.98 11.30
CA THR A 99 10.89 5.06 11.87
C THR A 99 12.14 5.34 11.03
N THR A 100 12.57 4.35 10.24
CA THR A 100 13.68 4.45 9.29
C THR A 100 13.27 5.20 8.02
N ALA A 101 14.22 5.93 7.41
CA ALA A 101 13.95 6.69 6.19
C ALA A 101 13.49 5.77 5.04
N GLU A 102 14.11 4.61 4.90
CA GLU A 102 13.78 3.61 3.88
C GLU A 102 12.39 3.01 4.14
N GLY A 103 12.06 2.72 5.40
CA GLY A 103 10.72 2.22 5.75
C GLY A 103 9.62 3.26 5.48
N ILE A 104 9.90 4.54 5.77
CA ILE A 104 9.01 5.65 5.44
C ILE A 104 8.80 5.74 3.91
N VAL A 105 9.87 5.56 3.12
CA VAL A 105 9.76 5.53 1.65
C VAL A 105 8.91 4.36 1.18
N ASP A 106 9.04 3.16 1.76
CA ASP A 106 8.25 1.99 1.38
C ASP A 106 6.73 2.24 1.59
N VAL A 107 6.33 2.75 2.77
CA VAL A 107 4.91 3.04 3.02
C VAL A 107 4.39 4.19 2.15
N GLN A 108 5.22 5.21 1.89
CA GLN A 108 4.89 6.31 1.00
C GLN A 108 4.71 5.85 -0.45
N TRP A 109 5.51 4.88 -0.91
CA TRP A 109 5.35 4.30 -2.25
C TRP A 109 3.97 3.66 -2.40
N VAL A 110 3.58 2.84 -1.42
CA VAL A 110 2.24 2.22 -1.40
C VAL A 110 1.14 3.28 -1.29
N GLN A 111 1.31 4.31 -0.47
CA GLN A 111 0.37 5.43 -0.35
C GLN A 111 0.18 6.16 -1.68
N MET A 112 1.26 6.45 -2.41
CA MET A 112 1.16 7.06 -3.75
C MET A 112 0.45 6.13 -4.73
N GLY A 113 0.70 4.83 -4.63
CA GLY A 113 0.01 3.81 -5.41
C GLY A 113 -1.50 3.73 -5.15
N ILE A 114 -1.91 3.83 -3.88
CA ILE A 114 -3.33 3.74 -3.48
C ILE A 114 -4.05 5.07 -3.71
N TRP A 115 -3.48 6.17 -3.19
CA TRP A 115 -4.16 7.45 -3.04
C TRP A 115 -3.86 8.42 -4.18
N GLY A 116 -2.76 8.21 -4.91
CA GLY A 116 -2.24 9.12 -5.93
C GLY A 116 -1.54 10.37 -5.40
N LYS A 117 -1.60 10.61 -4.07
CA LYS A 117 -0.90 11.70 -3.37
C LYS A 117 -0.80 11.37 -1.88
N LEU A 118 0.10 12.04 -1.16
CA LEU A 118 0.16 11.98 0.30
C LEU A 118 -0.85 12.97 0.91
N GLY A 119 -1.48 12.57 2.03
CA GLY A 119 -2.35 13.44 2.83
C GLY A 119 -1.60 14.34 3.82
N TYR A 120 -0.27 14.38 3.73
CA TYR A 120 0.63 15.06 4.67
C TYR A 120 1.90 15.52 3.96
N GLN A 121 2.70 16.38 4.61
CA GLN A 121 3.99 16.84 4.09
C GLN A 121 5.06 15.77 4.25
N ARG A 122 5.92 15.67 3.24
CA ARG A 122 7.00 14.67 3.20
C ARG A 122 8.17 15.07 4.08
#